data_AF-A0A1Y6M8M7-F1
#
_entry.id   AF-A0A1Y6M8M7-F1
#
_cell.length_a   1.000
_cell.length_b   1.000
_cell.length_c   1.000
_cell.angle_alpha   90.00
_cell.angle_beta   90.00
_cell.angle_gamma   90.00
#
_symmetry.space_group_name_H-M   'P 1'
#
loop_
_entity.id
_entity.type
_entity.pdbx_description
1 polymer ?
#
loop_
_entity_poly.entity_id
_entity_poly.type
_entity_poly.pdbx_seq_one_letter_code
_entity_poly.pdbx_strand_id
1 'polypeptide(L)'
;MKKICITILTLLLFSSTAFADTNIWLNSNHKNITPNAVIKNNQIWLANNRTQTPNFIILHHMDQSKITQALTNNQAVIVIKNNKIWINEISDQPPFAILKNNNQIWLQDNHSTVANAIIKSNGTLWLSTNTSSIADAYIGGNNQRQDGFIIAALMLSQQLG
;
A
#
# COMPACT_ATOMS: atom_id res chain seq x y z
N MET A 1 -7.03 55.51 13.41
CA MET A 1 -8.25 54.82 12.90
C MET A 1 -7.95 54.26 11.51
N LYS A 2 -8.39 53.01 11.26
CA LYS A 2 -8.11 52.16 10.09
C LYS A 2 -8.39 52.85 8.75
N LYS A 3 -7.65 52.46 7.70
CA LYS A 3 -8.22 52.00 6.42
C LYS A 3 -7.22 51.12 5.67
N ILE A 4 -7.65 49.88 5.52
CA ILE A 4 -7.09 48.79 4.73
C ILE A 4 -7.29 49.13 3.25
N CYS A 5 -6.26 48.98 2.44
CA CYS A 5 -6.39 48.81 0.99
C CYS A 5 -5.72 47.51 0.57
N ILE A 6 -6.56 46.59 0.10
CA ILE A 6 -6.29 45.27 -0.44
C ILE A 6 -5.73 45.44 -1.85
N THR A 7 -4.61 44.79 -2.19
CA THR A 7 -4.31 44.43 -3.58
C THR A 7 -3.47 43.15 -3.66
N ILE A 8 -4.19 42.04 -3.85
CA ILE A 8 -3.91 40.92 -4.76
C ILE A 8 -2.47 40.39 -4.85
N LEU A 9 -2.26 39.20 -4.30
CA LEU A 9 -1.47 38.18 -5.00
C LEU A 9 -2.23 36.86 -4.96
N THR A 10 -3.00 36.64 -6.02
CA THR A 10 -3.45 35.33 -6.46
C THR A 10 -2.23 34.44 -6.71
N LEU A 11 -1.99 33.45 -5.86
CA LEU A 11 -1.13 32.33 -6.24
C LEU A 11 -1.69 31.02 -5.69
N LEU A 12 -2.04 30.16 -6.66
CA LEU A 12 -2.29 28.73 -6.57
C LEU A 12 -3.61 28.32 -5.92
N LEU A 13 -4.57 28.12 -6.82
CA LEU A 13 -5.54 27.02 -6.81
C LEU A 13 -5.06 25.87 -5.92
N PHE A 14 -5.62 25.73 -4.72
CA PHE A 14 -5.67 24.44 -4.04
C PHE A 14 -6.65 23.55 -4.80
N SER A 15 -6.25 23.12 -6.00
CA SER A 15 -6.73 21.86 -6.56
C SER A 15 -5.69 20.80 -6.27
N SER A 16 -5.47 20.51 -4.99
CA SER A 16 -4.93 19.20 -4.62
C SER A 16 -6.05 18.17 -4.75
N THR A 17 -6.57 18.00 -5.97
CA THR A 17 -7.14 16.72 -6.36
C THR A 17 -5.97 15.74 -6.55
N ALA A 18 -5.24 15.48 -5.47
CA ALA A 18 -4.47 14.26 -5.33
C ALA A 18 -5.51 13.17 -5.08
N PHE A 19 -6.23 12.81 -6.15
CA PHE A 19 -6.92 11.54 -6.21
C PHE A 19 -5.89 10.49 -5.81
N ALA A 20 -6.26 9.60 -4.91
CA ALA A 20 -5.48 8.42 -4.56
C ALA A 20 -4.73 7.88 -5.79
N ASP A 21 -3.41 7.71 -5.70
CA ASP A 21 -2.65 7.05 -6.76
C ASP A 21 -3.26 5.65 -7.01
N THR A 22 -3.71 5.02 -5.91
CA THR A 22 -4.49 3.78 -5.92
C THR A 22 -5.47 3.69 -4.74
N ASN A 23 -6.70 3.26 -5.03
CA ASN A 23 -7.73 2.90 -4.05
C ASN A 23 -7.81 1.37 -3.90
N ILE A 24 -8.00 0.88 -2.68
CA ILE A 24 -8.07 -0.54 -2.37
C ILE A 24 -9.42 -0.88 -1.75
N TRP A 25 -10.10 -1.89 -2.29
CA TRP A 25 -11.34 -2.43 -1.76
C TRP A 25 -11.11 -3.88 -1.36
N LEU A 26 -11.17 -4.20 -0.07
CA LEU A 26 -11.00 -5.56 0.45
C LEU A 26 -12.30 -6.35 0.28
N ASN A 27 -12.17 -7.67 0.11
CA ASN A 27 -13.28 -8.61 -0.08
C ASN A 27 -14.27 -8.12 -1.15
N SER A 28 -13.74 -7.72 -2.31
CA SER A 28 -14.52 -7.11 -3.36
C SER A 28 -13.96 -7.43 -4.74
N ASN A 29 -14.86 -7.57 -5.71
CA ASN A 29 -14.54 -7.64 -7.14
C ASN A 29 -14.69 -6.27 -7.85
N HIS A 30 -15.26 -5.25 -7.19
CA HIS A 30 -15.67 -3.98 -7.81
C HIS A 30 -15.46 -2.76 -6.88
N LYS A 31 -15.64 -1.55 -7.41
CA LYS A 31 -15.31 -0.26 -6.75
C LYS A 31 -16.50 0.46 -6.11
N ASN A 32 -17.58 -0.24 -5.79
CA ASN A 32 -18.89 0.40 -5.54
C ASN A 32 -19.13 0.83 -4.09
N ILE A 33 -18.09 0.78 -3.25
CA ILE A 33 -18.14 1.19 -1.84
C ILE A 33 -16.97 2.14 -1.53
N THR A 34 -16.92 2.72 -0.34
CA THR A 34 -15.74 3.47 0.11
C THR A 34 -14.51 2.54 0.17
N PRO A 35 -13.34 2.95 -0.36
CA PRO A 35 -12.11 2.15 -0.27
C PRO A 35 -11.74 1.83 1.18
N ASN A 36 -11.23 0.63 1.43
CA ASN A 36 -10.68 0.22 2.72
C ASN A 36 -9.30 0.85 2.98
N ALA A 37 -8.54 1.11 1.92
CA ALA A 37 -7.26 1.80 2.01
C ALA A 37 -7.00 2.64 0.75
N VAL A 38 -6.12 3.62 0.91
CA VAL A 38 -5.63 4.50 -0.15
C VAL A 38 -4.11 4.51 -0.12
N ILE A 39 -3.49 4.28 -1.28
CA ILE A 39 -2.07 4.48 -1.49
C ILE A 39 -1.89 5.79 -2.25
N LYS A 40 -1.09 6.70 -1.69
CA LYS A 40 -0.74 7.98 -2.31
C LYS A 40 0.60 8.48 -1.79
N ASN A 41 1.41 9.10 -2.63
CA ASN A 41 2.67 9.75 -2.21
C ASN A 41 3.56 8.85 -1.32
N ASN A 42 3.71 7.57 -1.69
CA ASN A 42 4.45 6.56 -0.90
C ASN A 42 3.92 6.37 0.54
N GLN A 43 2.62 6.51 0.73
CA GLN A 43 1.96 6.33 2.03
C GLN A 43 0.70 5.48 1.87
N ILE A 44 0.37 4.73 2.92
CA ILE A 44 -0.88 3.99 3.01
C ILE A 44 -1.73 4.58 4.11
N TRP A 45 -2.97 4.87 3.75
CA TRP A 45 -4.01 5.42 4.63
C TRP A 45 -5.16 4.43 4.70
N LEU A 46 -5.42 3.88 5.88
CA LEU A 46 -6.57 3.01 6.14
C LEU A 46 -7.82 3.86 6.36
N ALA A 47 -8.99 3.34 5.98
CA ALA A 47 -10.26 4.06 6.07
C ALA A 47 -10.63 4.49 7.50
N ASN A 48 -10.15 3.78 8.51
CA ASN A 48 -10.38 4.07 9.92
C ASN A 48 -9.29 4.95 10.56
N ASN A 49 -8.32 5.44 9.79
CA ASN A 49 -7.26 6.31 10.31
C ASN A 49 -7.86 7.67 10.72
N ARG A 50 -7.73 8.01 12.00
CA ARG A 50 -8.19 9.28 12.59
C ARG A 50 -7.05 10.24 12.93
N THR A 51 -5.83 9.91 12.52
CA THR A 51 -4.63 10.67 12.82
C THR A 51 -4.22 11.54 11.64
N GLN A 52 -3.29 12.48 11.88
CA GLN A 52 -2.68 13.27 10.80
C GLN A 52 -1.47 12.56 10.16
N THR A 53 -1.14 11.35 10.60
CA THR A 53 -0.02 10.56 10.09
C THR A 53 -0.53 9.35 9.29
N PRO A 54 0.16 8.96 8.22
CA PRO A 54 -0.18 7.74 7.50
C PRO A 54 0.04 6.50 8.36
N ASN A 55 -0.71 5.43 8.07
CA ASN A 55 -0.56 4.14 8.76
C ASN A 55 0.75 3.46 8.39
N PHE A 56 1.13 3.54 7.10
CA PHE A 56 2.39 3.00 6.60
C PHE A 56 3.13 4.02 5.73
N ILE A 57 4.45 4.00 5.83
CA ILE A 57 5.36 4.65 4.89
C ILE A 57 5.91 3.58 3.93
N ILE A 58 5.96 3.90 2.64
CA ILE A 58 6.54 3.05 1.60
C ILE A 58 7.92 3.62 1.23
N LEU A 59 8.95 2.79 1.30
CA LEU A 59 10.32 3.11 0.86
C LEU A 59 10.69 2.22 -0.32
N HIS A 60 11.44 2.77 -1.30
CA HIS A 60 11.87 2.00 -2.48
C HIS A 60 13.29 1.42 -2.36
N HIS A 61 13.89 1.56 -1.17
CA HIS A 61 15.17 1.01 -0.78
C HIS A 61 15.24 0.97 0.75
N MET A 62 16.11 0.11 1.27
CA MET A 62 16.37 0.03 2.70
C MET A 62 17.20 1.25 3.12
N ASP A 63 16.62 2.06 4.00
CA ASP A 63 17.21 3.26 4.59
C ASP A 63 16.92 3.20 6.08
N GLN A 64 17.89 2.68 6.84
CA GLN A 64 17.70 2.41 8.27
C GLN A 64 17.29 3.66 9.05
N SER A 65 17.84 4.83 8.70
CA SER A 65 17.49 6.09 9.36
C SER A 65 16.02 6.44 9.16
N LYS A 66 15.50 6.32 7.93
CA LYS A 66 14.09 6.61 7.63
C LYS A 66 13.15 5.57 8.22
N ILE A 67 13.55 4.30 8.21
CA ILE A 67 12.78 3.21 8.82
C ILE A 67 12.64 3.48 10.32
N THR A 68 13.75 3.68 11.03
CA THR A 68 13.74 3.97 12.46
C THR A 68 12.92 5.21 12.78
N GLN A 69 13.07 6.29 12.00
CA GLN A 69 12.29 7.53 12.19
C GLN A 69 10.78 7.29 12.05
N ALA A 70 10.35 6.56 11.02
CA ALA A 70 8.93 6.26 10.81
C ALA A 70 8.36 5.39 11.94
N LEU A 71 9.11 4.37 12.37
CA LEU A 71 8.72 3.52 13.50
C LEU A 71 8.59 4.32 14.81
N THR A 72 9.53 5.24 15.09
CA THR A 72 9.44 6.16 16.24
C THR A 72 8.24 7.09 16.16
N ASN A 73 7.78 7.43 14.95
CA ASN A 73 6.56 8.22 14.72
C ASN A 73 5.27 7.39 14.78
N ASN A 74 5.31 6.15 15.28
CA ASN A 74 4.20 5.21 15.31
C ASN A 74 3.61 4.90 13.93
N GLN A 75 4.45 4.87 12.89
CA GLN A 75 4.09 4.46 11.55
C GLN A 75 4.71 3.11 11.26
N ALA A 76 3.99 2.22 10.61
CA ALA A 76 4.59 1.02 10.05
C ALA A 76 5.35 1.36 8.76
N VAL A 77 6.27 0.50 8.35
CA VAL A 77 7.13 0.72 7.18
C VAL A 77 7.07 -0.48 6.27
N ILE A 78 6.93 -0.21 4.98
CA ILE A 78 7.04 -1.19 3.90
C ILE A 78 8.21 -0.76 3.04
N VAL A 79 9.16 -1.66 2.84
CA VAL A 79 10.27 -1.42 1.91
C VAL A 79 10.09 -2.31 0.70
N ILE A 80 10.13 -1.71 -0.49
CA ILE A 80 10.00 -2.40 -1.77
C ILE A 80 11.30 -2.20 -2.55
N LYS A 81 12.03 -3.28 -2.84
CA LYS A 81 13.28 -3.20 -3.60
C LYS A 81 13.39 -4.43 -4.48
N ASN A 82 13.55 -4.24 -5.79
CA ASN A 82 13.72 -5.32 -6.77
C ASN A 82 12.66 -6.43 -6.66
N ASN A 83 11.38 -6.07 -6.65
CA ASN A 83 10.24 -6.99 -6.48
C ASN A 83 10.24 -7.78 -5.15
N LYS A 84 10.93 -7.29 -4.12
CA LYS A 84 10.92 -7.85 -2.78
C LYS A 84 10.30 -6.86 -1.81
N ILE A 85 9.59 -7.37 -0.81
CA ILE A 85 8.99 -6.59 0.27
C ILE A 85 9.58 -6.99 1.61
N TRP A 86 9.83 -5.99 2.44
CA TRP A 86 10.08 -6.10 3.87
C TRP A 86 9.05 -5.27 4.62
N ILE A 87 8.61 -5.73 5.79
CA ILE A 87 7.60 -5.05 6.61
C ILE A 87 8.21 -4.82 8.00
N ASN A 88 8.33 -3.56 8.40
CA ASN A 88 8.92 -3.15 9.68
C ASN A 88 10.34 -3.68 9.96
N GLU A 89 11.06 -4.12 8.93
CA GLU A 89 12.42 -4.63 9.06
C GLU A 89 13.46 -3.57 8.73
N ILE A 90 14.59 -3.63 9.44
CA ILE A 90 15.75 -2.76 9.24
C ILE A 90 16.91 -3.47 8.52
N SER A 91 16.73 -4.74 8.14
CA SER A 91 17.78 -5.55 7.50
C SER A 91 17.33 -6.15 6.17
N ASP A 92 18.25 -6.21 5.20
CA ASP A 92 17.99 -6.74 3.84
C ASP A 92 17.85 -8.28 3.81
N GLN A 93 17.85 -8.97 4.96
CA GLN A 93 17.86 -10.42 5.05
C GLN A 93 16.74 -10.95 5.95
N PRO A 94 16.10 -12.03 5.51
CA PRO A 94 15.49 -12.26 4.19
C PRO A 94 14.20 -11.42 3.97
N PRO A 95 13.75 -11.18 2.72
CA PRO A 95 12.53 -10.42 2.47
C PRO A 95 11.29 -11.20 2.88
N PHE A 96 10.29 -10.51 3.41
CA PHE A 96 8.99 -11.10 3.76
C PHE A 96 8.30 -11.75 2.57
N ALA A 97 8.25 -11.04 1.43
CA ALA A 97 7.59 -11.52 0.22
C ALA A 97 8.35 -11.14 -1.05
N ILE A 98 8.16 -11.94 -2.11
CA ILE A 98 8.75 -11.74 -3.43
C ILE A 98 7.66 -11.80 -4.49
N LEU A 99 7.62 -10.80 -5.38
CA LEU A 99 6.78 -10.78 -6.56
C LEU A 99 7.54 -11.40 -7.75
N LYS A 100 7.07 -12.55 -8.21
CA LYS A 100 7.62 -13.27 -9.36
C LYS A 100 6.85 -12.95 -10.65
N ASN A 101 7.23 -13.62 -11.73
CA ASN A 101 6.53 -13.56 -13.01
C ASN A 101 5.04 -13.94 -12.85
N ASN A 102 4.22 -13.49 -13.81
CA ASN A 102 2.77 -13.71 -13.81
C ASN A 102 2.06 -13.18 -12.55
N ASN A 103 2.65 -12.16 -11.93
CA ASN A 103 2.13 -11.48 -10.73
C ASN A 103 1.88 -12.40 -9.54
N GLN A 104 2.66 -13.46 -9.43
CA GLN A 104 2.61 -14.39 -8.30
C GLN A 104 3.42 -13.84 -7.14
N ILE A 105 2.86 -13.92 -5.94
CA ILE A 105 3.45 -13.40 -4.72
C ILE A 105 3.76 -14.59 -3.82
N TRP A 106 5.01 -14.66 -3.39
CA TRP A 106 5.55 -15.78 -2.63
C TRP A 106 6.10 -15.25 -1.32
N LEU A 107 5.60 -15.77 -0.20
CA LEU A 107 6.22 -15.57 1.09
C LEU A 107 7.54 -16.33 1.16
N GLN A 108 8.45 -15.83 1.99
CA GLN A 108 9.77 -16.40 2.16
C GLN A 108 9.77 -17.85 2.65
N ASP A 109 8.83 -18.19 3.52
CA ASP A 109 8.65 -19.49 4.17
C ASP A 109 7.74 -20.43 3.37
N ASN A 110 7.25 -20.00 2.21
CA ASN A 110 6.45 -20.85 1.35
C ASN A 110 7.33 -21.87 0.62
N HIS A 111 7.27 -23.12 1.08
CA HIS A 111 7.95 -24.27 0.48
C HIS A 111 7.05 -25.09 -0.47
N SER A 112 5.84 -24.62 -0.79
CA SER A 112 4.90 -25.30 -1.68
C SER A 112 5.15 -24.99 -3.16
N THR A 113 4.35 -25.60 -4.04
CA THR A 113 4.31 -25.31 -5.48
C THR A 113 3.27 -24.25 -5.85
N VAL A 114 2.55 -23.69 -4.88
CA VAL A 114 1.46 -22.72 -5.09
C VAL A 114 1.86 -21.38 -4.49
N ALA A 115 1.74 -20.30 -5.28
CA ALA A 115 1.99 -18.94 -4.81
C ALA A 115 0.97 -18.55 -3.72
N ASN A 116 1.37 -17.76 -2.72
CA ASN A 116 0.47 -17.31 -1.65
C ASN A 116 -0.62 -16.36 -2.14
N ALA A 117 -0.32 -15.60 -3.20
CA ALA A 117 -1.30 -14.74 -3.83
C ALA A 117 -0.98 -14.48 -5.31
N ILE A 118 -1.98 -14.00 -6.05
CA ILE A 118 -1.85 -13.59 -7.45
C ILE A 118 -2.64 -12.32 -7.73
N ILE A 119 -2.03 -11.38 -8.47
CA ILE A 119 -2.69 -10.18 -8.97
C ILE A 119 -3.08 -10.38 -10.43
N LYS A 120 -4.38 -10.35 -10.71
CA LYS A 120 -4.91 -10.46 -12.07
C LYS A 120 -4.89 -9.11 -12.79
N SER A 121 -4.89 -9.16 -14.12
CA SER A 121 -4.84 -7.97 -15.00
C SER A 121 -6.03 -7.02 -14.84
N ASN A 122 -7.15 -7.50 -14.28
CA ASN A 122 -8.32 -6.69 -13.98
C ASN A 122 -8.21 -5.94 -12.63
N GLY A 123 -7.07 -6.03 -11.95
CA GLY A 123 -6.82 -5.40 -10.66
C GLY A 123 -7.32 -6.19 -9.45
N THR A 124 -7.78 -7.44 -9.63
CA THR A 124 -8.16 -8.28 -8.49
C THR A 124 -6.96 -9.03 -7.92
N LEU A 125 -6.87 -9.06 -6.60
CA LEU A 125 -5.90 -9.83 -5.82
C LEU A 125 -6.61 -11.03 -5.20
N TRP A 126 -5.99 -12.20 -5.35
CA TRP A 126 -6.51 -13.46 -4.82
C TRP A 126 -5.43 -14.14 -3.99
N LEU A 127 -5.71 -14.40 -2.72
CA LEU A 127 -4.92 -15.27 -1.87
C LEU A 127 -5.18 -16.72 -2.25
N SER A 128 -4.17 -17.59 -2.12
CA SER A 128 -4.30 -19.01 -2.47
C SER A 128 -5.28 -19.77 -1.58
N THR A 129 -5.55 -19.25 -0.39
CA THR A 129 -6.50 -19.80 0.58
C THR A 129 -7.94 -19.37 0.31
N ASN A 130 -8.16 -18.44 -0.62
CA ASN A 130 -9.50 -17.94 -0.93
C ASN A 130 -10.29 -18.98 -1.77
N THR A 131 -11.39 -19.47 -1.21
CA THR A 131 -12.32 -20.41 -1.86
C THR A 131 -13.63 -19.75 -2.32
N SER A 132 -13.73 -18.43 -2.23
CA SER A 132 -14.90 -17.62 -2.60
C SER A 132 -14.90 -17.26 -4.09
N SER A 133 -16.04 -16.75 -4.57
CA SER A 133 -16.15 -16.06 -5.86
C SER A 133 -15.79 -14.56 -5.78
N ILE A 134 -15.46 -14.07 -4.59
CA ILE A 134 -15.09 -12.69 -4.32
C ILE A 134 -13.59 -12.60 -4.04
N ALA A 135 -12.90 -11.71 -4.76
CA ALA A 135 -11.48 -11.45 -4.59
C ALA A 135 -11.17 -10.86 -3.20
N ASP A 136 -9.99 -11.17 -2.67
CA ASP A 136 -9.50 -10.64 -1.40
C ASP A 136 -9.29 -9.13 -1.44
N ALA A 137 -8.92 -8.61 -2.60
CA ALA A 137 -8.98 -7.19 -2.86
C ALA A 137 -9.22 -6.87 -4.34
N TYR A 138 -9.82 -5.70 -4.57
CA TYR A 138 -9.79 -5.00 -5.84
C TYR A 138 -8.86 -3.78 -5.69
N ILE A 139 -7.94 -3.61 -6.63
CA ILE A 139 -6.92 -2.56 -6.66
C ILE A 139 -7.24 -1.61 -7.81
N GLY A 140 -7.59 -0.38 -7.48
CA GLY A 140 -7.80 0.71 -8.44
C GLY A 140 -6.49 1.33 -8.93
N GLY A 141 -6.60 2.40 -9.71
CA GLY A 141 -5.43 3.11 -10.23
C GLY A 141 -4.68 2.36 -11.34
N ASN A 142 -3.54 2.91 -11.74
CA ASN A 142 -2.71 2.39 -12.83
C ASN A 142 -1.55 1.50 -12.33
N ASN A 143 -1.26 1.51 -11.03
CA ASN A 143 -0.13 0.79 -10.41
C ASN A 143 -0.54 -0.54 -9.76
N GLN A 144 -1.61 -1.17 -10.26
CA GLN A 144 -2.26 -2.34 -9.67
C GLN A 144 -1.30 -3.48 -9.31
N ARG A 145 -0.25 -3.69 -10.11
CA ARG A 145 0.75 -4.72 -9.87
C ARG A 145 1.60 -4.44 -8.62
N GLN A 146 2.09 -3.22 -8.46
CA GLN A 146 2.91 -2.85 -7.32
C GLN A 146 2.06 -2.72 -6.07
N ASP A 147 0.91 -2.06 -6.18
CA ASP A 147 0.01 -1.84 -5.05
C ASP A 147 -0.64 -3.14 -4.59
N GLY A 148 -1.03 -4.02 -5.53
CA GLY A 148 -1.47 -5.36 -5.21
C GLY A 148 -0.40 -6.18 -4.49
N PHE A 149 0.89 -5.98 -4.81
CA PHE A 149 1.98 -6.67 -4.12
C PHE A 149 2.12 -6.19 -2.67
N ILE A 150 2.04 -4.88 -2.47
CA ILE A 150 2.02 -4.25 -1.14
C ILE A 150 0.85 -4.78 -0.31
N ILE A 151 -0.36 -4.73 -0.86
CA ILE A 151 -1.57 -5.13 -0.14
C ILE A 151 -1.56 -6.63 0.17
N ALA A 152 -1.14 -7.48 -0.76
CA ALA A 152 -0.99 -8.90 -0.48
C ALA A 152 -0.03 -9.16 0.67
N ALA A 153 1.13 -8.50 0.69
CA ALA A 153 2.10 -8.66 1.75
C ALA A 153 1.52 -8.25 3.11
N LEU A 154 0.78 -7.14 3.17
CA LEU A 154 0.11 -6.70 4.39
C LEU A 154 -1.00 -7.66 4.87
N MET A 155 -1.82 -8.20 3.95
CA MET A 155 -2.86 -9.15 4.31
C MET A 155 -2.25 -10.45 4.84
N LEU A 156 -1.21 -10.94 4.17
CA LEU A 156 -0.51 -12.17 4.56
C LEU A 156 0.24 -11.99 5.89
N SER A 157 0.84 -10.82 6.16
CA SER A 157 1.53 -10.58 7.43
C SER A 157 0.58 -10.59 8.63
N GLN A 158 -0.68 -10.21 8.44
CA GLN A 158 -1.70 -10.26 9.50
C GLN A 158 -2.18 -11.67 9.82
N GLN A 159 -2.02 -12.62 8.89
CA GLN A 159 -2.42 -14.03 9.10
C GLN A 159 -1.37 -14.84 9.88
N LEU A 160 -0.14 -14.32 9.98
CA LEU A 160 0.98 -14.98 10.66
C LEU A 160 1.17 -14.51 12.11
N GLY A 161 0.40 -13.49 12.54
CA GLY A 161 0.46 -12.90 13.87
C GLY A 161 -0.55 -13.46 14.85
#